data_AF-A0A3D2BTC2-F1
#
_entry.id   AF-A0A3D2BTC2-F1
#
_cell.length_a   1.000
_cell.length_b   1.000
_cell.length_c   1.000
_cell.angle_alpha   90.00
_cell.angle_beta   90.00
_cell.angle_gamma   90.00
#
_symmetry.space_group_name_H-M   'P 1'
#
loop_
_entity.id
_entity.type
_entity.pdbx_description
1 polymer ?
#
loop_
_entity_poly.entity_id
_entity_poly.type
_entity_poly.pdbx_seq_one_letter_code
_entity_poly.pdbx_strand_id
1 'polypeptide(L)' 'GSWLVASQPCGICIREDVSLVTGDDARFVPHIIAG' A
#
# COMPACT_ATOMS: atom_id res chain seq x y z
N GLY A 1 -1.69 -0.45 -2.14
CA GLY A 1 -1.48 -1.57 -3.08
C GLY A 1 -1.70 -2.90 -2.38
N SER A 2 -1.86 -3.98 -3.15
CA SER A 2 -1.96 -5.36 -2.65
C SER A 2 -0.97 -6.22 -3.43
N TRP A 3 -0.31 -7.16 -2.74
CA TRP A 3 0.78 -7.95 -3.29
C TRP A 3 0.46 -9.44 -3.29
N LEU A 4 0.99 -10.12 -4.30
CA LEU A 4 1.01 -11.58 -4.41
C LEU A 4 2.46 -12.08 -4.42
N VAL A 5 2.72 -13.20 -3.76
CA VAL A 5 3.98 -13.95 -3.88
C VAL A 5 3.61 -15.38 -4.24
N ALA A 6 4.20 -15.91 -5.32
CA ALA A 6 3.85 -17.23 -5.85
C ALA A 6 2.33 -17.40 -6.07
N SER A 7 1.67 -16.35 -6.59
CA SER A 7 0.22 -16.29 -6.80
C SER A 7 -0.63 -16.38 -5.52
N GLN A 8 -0.03 -16.21 -4.34
CA GLN A 8 -0.73 -16.16 -3.06
C GLN A 8 -0.75 -14.73 -2.49
N PRO A 9 -1.89 -14.24 -1.99
CA PRO A 9 -1.97 -12.93 -1.36
C PRO A 9 -1.12 -12.89 -0.09
N CYS A 10 -0.26 -11.88 0.01
CA CYS A 10 0.74 -11.82 1.08
C CYS A 10 0.75 -10.50 1.86
N GLY A 11 0.01 -9.49 1.43
CA GLY A 11 -0.08 -8.24 2.17
C GLY A 11 -0.65 -7.07 1.38
N ILE A 12 -0.91 -5.99 2.11
CA ILE A 12 -1.35 -4.72 1.55
C ILE A 12 -0.43 -3.59 2.01
N CYS A 13 -0.54 -2.44 1.36
CA CYS A 13 0.08 -1.19 1.79
C CYS A 13 -0.83 -0.01 1.45
N ILE A 14 -0.68 1.08 2.19
CA ILE A 14 -1.34 2.36 1.90
C ILE A 14 -0.25 3.36 1.51
N ARG A 15 -0.51 4.13 0.44
CA ARG A 15 0.35 5.23 0.00
C ARG A 15 -0.45 6.51 0.01
N GLU A 16 0.16 7.58 0.48
CA GLU A 16 -0.44 8.92 0.53
C GLU A 16 0.45 9.93 -0.18
N ASP A 17 -0.19 10.87 -0.86
CA ASP A 17 0.44 11.95 -1.60
C ASP A 17 -0.36 13.24 -1.33
N VAL A 18 0.29 14.38 -1.50
CA VAL A 18 -0.38 15.69 -1.44
C VAL A 18 -1.21 15.96 -2.70
N SER A 19 -0.87 15.30 -3.80
CA SER A 19 -1.60 15.37 -5.06
C SER A 19 -2.71 14.31 -5.14
N LEU A 20 -3.63 14.48 -6.09
CA LEU A 20 -4.78 13.58 -6.27
C LEU A 20 -4.41 12.17 -6.73
N VAL A 21 -3.21 12.00 -7.31
CA VAL A 21 -2.71 10.72 -7.83
C VAL A 21 -1.35 10.46 -7.21
N THR A 22 -1.18 9.32 -6.54
CA THR A 22 0.09 8.99 -5.88
C THR A 22 1.22 8.85 -6.89
N GLY A 23 2.29 9.64 -6.73
CA GLY A 23 3.49 9.58 -7.55
C GLY A 23 4.61 8.72 -6.96
N ASP A 24 5.82 8.87 -7.47
CA ASP A 24 6.99 8.11 -7.01
C ASP A 24 7.42 8.51 -5.58
N ASP A 25 7.25 9.79 -5.24
CA ASP A 25 7.59 10.33 -3.91
C ASP A 25 6.48 10.13 -2.86
N ALA A 26 5.36 9.49 -3.23
CA ALA A 26 4.25 9.24 -2.30
C ALA A 26 4.72 8.34 -1.14
N ARG A 27 4.34 8.74 0.08
CA ARG A 27 4.80 8.12 1.33
C ARG A 27 4.10 6.78 1.57
N PHE A 28 4.83 5.81 2.10
CA PHE A 28 4.24 4.60 2.65
C PHE A 28 3.82 4.86 4.10
N VAL A 29 2.56 4.59 4.42
CA VAL A 29 2.03 4.82 5.77
C VAL A 29 1.85 3.51 6.54
N PRO A 30 2.14 3.49 7.85
CA PRO A 30 1.83 2.35 8.70
C PRO A 30 0.34 2.05 8.69
N HIS A 31 -0.02 0.77 8.69
CA HIS A 31 -1.41 0.32 8.78
C HIS A 31 -1.48 -0.99 9.55
N ILE A 32 -2.66 -1.26 10.10
CA ILE A 32 -2.97 -2.48 10.85
C ILE A 32 -4.26 -3.08 10.29
N ILE A 33 -4.28 -4.40 10.15
CA ILE A 33 -5.52 -5.16 9.91
C ILE A 33 -6.03 -5.58 11.29
N ALA A 34 -7.12 -4.95 11.74
CA ALA A 34 -7.82 -5.34 12.95
C ALA A 34 -8.97 -6.29 12.58
N GLY A 35 -9.15 -7.33 13.41
CA GLY A 35 -10.23 -8.31 13.28
C GLY A 35 -11.56 -7.79 13.79
#